data_AF-A0AAJ2N1Q2-F1
#
_entry.id   AF-A0AAJ2N1Q2-F1
#
_cell.length_a   1.000
_cell.length_b   1.000
_cell.length_c   1.000
_cell.angle_alpha   90.00
_cell.angle_beta   90.00
_cell.angle_gamma   90.00
#
_symmetry.space_group_name_H-M   'P 1'
#
loop_
_entity.id
_entity.type
_entity.pdbx_description
1 polymer ?
#
loop_
_entity_poly.entity_id
_entity_poly.type
_entity_poly.pdbx_seq_one_letter_code
_entity_poly.pdbx_strand_id
1 'polypeptide(L)'
;MKVEEEYTSDICALCGWPINKPITKKEAAKLISGIIDWLNNNKSLTKNLEKKIEKFGKGELYICRYDFFYLIKDIIECENEEIAKKFENELASKYEFYGGIIS
;
A
#
# COMPACT_ATOMS: atom_id res chain seq x y z
N MET A 1 12.32 -8.17 32.37
CA MET A 1 11.00 -7.72 31.85
C MET A 1 10.98 -8.05 30.37
N LYS A 2 10.18 -9.05 29.97
CA LYS A 2 9.92 -9.29 28.54
C LYS A 2 8.90 -8.24 28.12
N VAL A 3 9.29 -7.35 27.21
CA VAL A 3 8.35 -6.42 26.58
C VAL A 3 7.59 -7.25 25.56
N GLU A 4 6.36 -7.62 25.90
CA GLU A 4 5.41 -8.16 24.92
C GLU A 4 5.01 -7.00 24.02
N GLU A 5 5.64 -6.93 22.85
CA GLU A 5 5.28 -5.96 21.82
C GLU A 5 3.94 -6.39 21.17
N GLU A 6 2.86 -5.72 21.60
CA GLU A 6 1.55 -5.78 20.95
C GLU A 6 1.60 -5.18 19.54
N TYR A 7 2.09 -5.93 18.56
CA TYR A 7 1.90 -5.63 17.13
C TYR A 7 0.91 -6.59 16.51
N THR A 8 -0.38 -6.38 16.76
CA THR A 8 -1.42 -7.12 16.05
C THR A 8 -2.42 -6.18 15.40
N SER A 9 -1.96 -5.47 14.36
CA SER A 9 -2.83 -5.27 13.21
C SER A 9 -2.47 -6.35 12.19
N ASP A 10 -3.47 -6.98 11.58
CA ASP A 10 -3.29 -8.04 10.57
C ASP A 10 -2.39 -7.61 9.38
N ILE A 11 -2.14 -6.30 9.25
CA ILE A 11 -1.25 -5.68 8.28
C ILE A 11 0.22 -5.89 8.65
N CYS A 12 0.61 -5.79 9.93
CA CYS A 12 1.99 -6.01 10.37
C CYS A 12 2.44 -7.46 10.13
N ALA A 13 1.56 -8.43 10.34
CA ALA A 13 1.82 -9.85 10.04
C ALA A 13 1.95 -10.14 8.54
N LEU A 14 1.37 -9.31 7.67
CA LEU A 14 1.52 -9.41 6.22
C LEU A 14 2.83 -8.81 5.71
N CYS A 15 3.50 -7.95 6.49
CA CYS A 15 4.59 -7.08 6.02
C CYS A 15 6.01 -7.54 6.38
N GLY A 16 6.18 -8.53 7.26
CA GLY A 16 7.48 -9.19 7.40
C GLY A 16 7.70 -10.17 6.23
N TRP A 17 8.84 -10.08 5.52
CA TRP A 17 9.41 -10.99 4.48
C TRP A 17 9.53 -10.38 3.07
N PRO A 18 10.51 -10.82 2.24
CA PRO A 18 11.42 -9.97 1.49
C PRO A 18 10.74 -9.14 0.39
N ILE A 19 11.23 -7.91 0.23
CA ILE A 19 10.80 -6.88 -0.73
C ILE A 19 10.72 -7.41 -2.18
N ASN A 20 11.47 -8.46 -2.54
CA ASN A 20 11.46 -9.10 -3.87
C ASN A 20 10.44 -10.25 -4.03
N LYS A 21 9.39 -10.32 -3.20
CA LYS A 21 8.34 -11.33 -3.37
C LYS A 21 7.23 -10.81 -4.29
N PRO A 22 6.83 -11.55 -5.34
CA PRO A 22 5.66 -11.23 -6.14
C PRO A 22 4.41 -11.12 -5.26
N ILE A 23 3.57 -10.12 -5.53
CA ILE A 23 2.30 -9.95 -4.82
C ILE A 23 1.34 -11.04 -5.30
N THR A 24 0.91 -11.92 -4.39
CA THR A 24 -0.14 -12.89 -4.73
C THR A 24 -1.47 -12.18 -4.96
N LYS A 25 -2.37 -12.77 -5.76
CA LYS A 25 -3.70 -12.21 -6.02
C LYS A 25 -4.47 -11.85 -4.73
N LYS A 26 -4.32 -12.67 -3.67
CA LYS A 26 -4.96 -12.42 -2.36
C LYS A 26 -4.37 -11.19 -1.66
N GLU A 27 -3.06 -10.98 -1.74
CA GLU A 27 -2.39 -9.80 -1.21
C GLU A 27 -2.75 -8.55 -2.00
N ALA A 28 -2.78 -8.62 -3.33
CA ALA A 28 -3.19 -7.52 -4.20
C ALA A 28 -4.60 -7.03 -3.85
N ALA A 29 -5.56 -7.95 -3.68
CA ALA A 29 -6.92 -7.60 -3.29
C ALA A 29 -6.98 -6.88 -1.93
N LYS A 30 -6.21 -7.33 -0.94
CA LYS A 30 -6.12 -6.67 0.37
C LYS A 30 -5.51 -5.28 0.28
N LEU A 31 -4.40 -5.15 -0.45
CA LEU A 31 -3.73 -3.86 -0.65
C LEU A 31 -4.66 -2.85 -1.33
N ILE A 32 -5.37 -3.28 -2.37
CA ILE A 32 -6.33 -2.46 -3.09
C ILE A 32 -7.49 -2.01 -2.21
N SER A 33 -8.08 -2.92 -1.43
CA SER A 33 -9.12 -2.56 -0.48
C SER A 33 -8.63 -1.49 0.49
N GLY A 34 -7.43 -1.66 1.05
CA GLY A 34 -6.84 -0.66 1.96
C GLY A 34 -6.58 0.69 1.29
N ILE A 35 -6.16 0.71 0.04
CA ILE A 35 -5.95 1.94 -0.74
C ILE A 35 -7.29 2.64 -1.01
N ILE A 36 -8.32 1.89 -1.41
CA ILE A 36 -9.67 2.43 -1.65
C ILE A 36 -10.24 3.04 -0.37
N ASP A 37 -10.12 2.34 0.76
CA ASP A 37 -10.55 2.83 2.06
C ASP A 37 -9.78 4.10 2.46
N TRP A 38 -8.46 4.13 2.24
CA TRP A 38 -7.65 5.31 2.49
C TRP A 38 -8.09 6.51 1.62
N LEU A 39 -8.34 6.29 0.33
CA LEU A 39 -8.82 7.34 -0.58
C LEU A 39 -10.20 7.85 -0.19
N ASN A 40 -11.10 6.96 0.25
CA ASN A 40 -12.42 7.31 0.77
C ASN A 40 -12.33 8.18 2.02
N ASN A 41 -11.49 7.79 2.98
CA ASN A 41 -11.25 8.55 4.21
C ASN A 41 -10.67 9.95 3.93
N ASN A 42 -9.89 10.07 2.85
CA ASN A 42 -9.35 11.34 2.36
C ASN A 42 -10.28 12.09 1.41
N LYS A 43 -11.53 11.63 1.21
CA LYS A 43 -12.52 12.21 0.28
C LYS A 43 -11.98 12.44 -1.14
N SER A 44 -11.04 11.60 -1.56
CA SER A 44 -10.30 11.74 -2.81
C SER A 44 -10.54 10.57 -3.76
N LEU A 45 -11.42 9.62 -3.39
CA LEU A 45 -11.83 8.54 -4.27
C LEU A 45 -12.75 9.06 -5.37
N THR A 46 -12.26 9.11 -6.59
CA THR A 46 -13.09 9.29 -7.79
C THR A 46 -13.48 7.93 -8.35
N LYS A 47 -14.62 7.85 -9.05
CA LYS A 47 -15.02 6.62 -9.78
C LYS A 47 -13.99 6.17 -10.80
N ASN A 48 -13.18 7.10 -11.32
CA ASN A 48 -12.14 6.78 -12.30
C ASN A 48 -10.92 6.16 -11.60
N LEU A 49 -10.52 6.75 -10.48
CA LEU A 49 -9.42 6.26 -9.65
C LEU A 49 -9.72 4.86 -9.09
N GLU A 50 -10.93 4.67 -8.55
CA GLU A 50 -11.42 3.36 -8.09
C GLU A 50 -11.29 2.30 -9.19
N LYS A 51 -11.84 2.56 -10.37
CA LYS A 51 -11.75 1.63 -11.52
C LYS A 51 -10.32 1.33 -11.95
N LYS A 52 -9.41 2.31 -11.92
CA LYS A 52 -8.01 2.12 -12.26
C LYS A 52 -7.34 1.20 -11.25
N ILE A 53 -7.54 1.45 -9.96
CA ILE A 53 -6.93 0.69 -8.87
C ILE A 53 -7.49 -0.74 -8.82
N GLU A 54 -8.81 -0.91 -8.97
CA GLU A 54 -9.46 -2.23 -8.98
C GLU A 54 -8.96 -3.15 -10.11
N LYS A 55 -8.51 -2.60 -11.25
CA LYS A 55 -7.93 -3.41 -12.33
C LYS A 55 -6.69 -4.19 -11.88
N PHE A 56 -5.90 -3.62 -10.97
CA PHE A 56 -4.71 -4.28 -10.43
C PHE A 56 -5.06 -5.48 -9.53
N GLY A 57 -6.28 -5.53 -8.98
CA GLY A 57 -6.70 -6.60 -8.06
C GLY A 57 -7.26 -7.84 -8.74
N LYS A 58 -7.50 -7.74 -10.05
CA LYS A 58 -8.13 -8.81 -10.85
C LYS A 58 -7.12 -9.78 -11.45
N GLY A 59 -5.84 -9.42 -11.52
CA GLY A 59 -4.76 -10.21 -12.11
C GLY A 59 -3.73 -10.71 -11.09
N GLU A 60 -2.89 -11.65 -11.52
CA GLU A 60 -1.62 -11.91 -10.85
C GLU A 60 -0.64 -10.79 -11.20
N LEU A 61 -0.06 -10.18 -10.17
CA LEU A 61 0.88 -9.07 -10.31
C LEU A 61 2.29 -9.58 -10.06
N TYR A 62 3.10 -9.65 -11.11
CA TYR A 62 4.53 -9.97 -11.02
C TYR A 62 5.37 -8.73 -10.70
N ILE A 63 4.84 -7.83 -9.88
CA ILE A 63 5.57 -6.66 -9.39
C ILE A 63 5.73 -6.77 -7.89
N CYS A 64 6.82 -6.19 -7.39
CA CYS A 64 7.06 -6.15 -5.96
C CYS A 64 6.11 -5.12 -5.29
N ARG A 65 6.01 -5.20 -3.96
CA ARG A 65 5.18 -4.25 -3.20
C ARG A 65 5.61 -2.81 -3.41
N TYR A 66 6.93 -2.55 -3.45
CA TYR A 66 7.46 -1.22 -3.69
C TYR A 66 6.99 -0.65 -5.03
N ASP A 67 7.19 -1.38 -6.13
CA ASP A 67 6.71 -0.98 -7.46
C ASP A 67 5.20 -0.79 -7.49
N PHE A 68 4.45 -1.67 -6.82
CA PHE A 68 3.00 -1.53 -6.69
C PHE A 68 2.62 -0.22 -5.99
N PHE A 69 3.29 0.16 -4.90
CA PHE A 69 3.02 1.42 -4.21
C PHE A 69 3.31 2.64 -5.08
N TYR A 70 4.46 2.68 -5.76
CA TYR A 70 4.77 3.79 -6.66
C TYR A 70 3.82 3.86 -7.84
N LEU A 71 3.43 2.71 -8.39
CA LEU A 71 2.43 2.67 -9.45
C LEU A 71 1.08 3.23 -9.00
N ILE A 72 0.64 2.92 -7.78
CA ILE A 72 -0.58 3.51 -7.20
C ILE A 72 -0.40 5.00 -6.96
N LYS A 73 0.76 5.43 -6.44
CA LYS A 73 1.09 6.85 -6.27
C LYS A 73 0.97 7.61 -7.58
N ASP A 74 1.57 7.11 -8.66
CA ASP A 74 1.55 7.74 -9.98
C ASP A 74 0.12 7.83 -10.54
N ILE A 75 -0.71 6.81 -10.30
CA ILE A 75 -2.14 6.83 -10.66
C ILE A 75 -2.90 7.93 -9.90
N ILE A 76 -2.63 8.08 -8.61
CA ILE A 76 -3.22 9.13 -7.78
C ILE A 76 -2.70 10.50 -8.24
N GLU A 77 -1.41 10.63 -8.53
CA GLU A 77 -0.76 11.88 -8.94
C GLU A 77 -1.33 12.42 -10.25
N CYS A 78 -1.66 11.52 -11.18
CA CYS A 78 -2.35 11.87 -12.43
C CYS A 78 -3.73 12.53 -12.21
N GLU A 79 -4.37 12.33 -11.05
CA GLU A 79 -5.67 12.96 -10.73
C GLU A 79 -5.53 14.08 -9.70
N ASN A 80 -4.64 13.93 -8.70
CA ASN A 80 -4.40 14.90 -7.65
C ASN A 80 -3.00 14.73 -7.04
N GLU A 81 -2.10 15.65 -7.37
CA GLU A 81 -0.71 15.68 -6.90
C GLU A 81 -0.60 15.82 -5.36
N GLU A 82 -1.46 16.64 -4.73
CA GLU A 82 -1.42 16.83 -3.27
C GLU A 82 -1.79 15.55 -2.52
N ILE A 83 -2.77 14.81 -3.02
CA ILE A 83 -3.18 13.53 -2.45
C ILE A 83 -2.12 12.46 -2.69
N ALA A 84 -1.43 12.46 -3.84
CA ALA A 84 -0.30 11.56 -4.08
C ALA A 84 0.85 11.80 -3.11
N LYS A 85 1.21 13.06 -2.86
CA LYS A 85 2.22 13.42 -1.85
C LYS A 85 1.80 12.99 -0.46
N LYS A 86 0.53 13.18 -0.09
CA LYS A 86 -0.01 12.72 1.19
C LYS A 86 0.03 11.19 1.31
N PHE A 87 -0.34 10.48 0.24
CA PHE A 87 -0.29 9.03 0.14
C PHE A 87 1.13 8.51 0.35
N GLU A 88 2.12 9.09 -0.35
CA GLU A 88 3.54 8.74 -0.22
C GLU A 88 4.04 8.97 1.21
N ASN A 89 3.76 10.13 1.82
CA ASN A 89 4.20 10.44 3.17
C ASN A 89 3.58 9.53 4.24
N GLU A 90 2.27 9.24 4.14
CA GLU A 90 1.57 8.39 5.11
C GLU A 90 1.90 6.91 4.96
N LEU A 91 2.13 6.43 3.73
CA LEU A 91 2.53 5.05 3.52
C LEU A 91 4.01 4.85 3.77
N ALA A 92 4.89 5.77 3.39
CA ALA A 92 6.32 5.67 3.68
C ALA A 92 6.65 5.79 5.17
N SER A 93 5.77 6.40 5.97
CA SER A 93 5.90 6.40 7.44
C SER A 93 5.35 5.13 8.11
N LYS A 94 4.43 4.42 7.46
CA LYS A 94 3.84 3.15 7.98
C LYS A 94 4.51 1.89 7.43
N TYR A 95 5.14 2.00 6.27
CA TYR A 95 5.95 0.98 5.64
C TYR A 95 7.41 1.40 5.77
N GLU A 96 8.21 0.63 6.49
CA GLU A 96 9.67 0.70 6.41
C GLU A 96 10.14 0.29 5.01
N PHE A 97 10.03 1.22 4.04
CA PHE A 97 10.59 1.03 2.69
C PHE A 97 12.11 1.21 2.67
N TYR A 98 12.62 2.00 3.60
CA TYR A 98 14.03 2.01 3.93
C TYR A 98 14.22 0.91 4.95
N GLY A 99 15.04 -0.10 4.64
CA GLY A 99 15.47 -1.12 5.59
C GLY A 99 16.26 -0.50 6.73
N GLY A 100 15.56 0.24 7.60
CA GLY A 100 16.03 0.69 8.87
C GLY A 100 16.27 -0.57 9.68
N ILE A 101 17.54 -0.94 9.79
CA ILE A 101 17.99 -1.65 10.98
C ILE A 101 17.65 -0.69 12.13
N ILE A 102 16.49 -0.86 12.75
CA ILE A 102 16.23 -0.27 14.05
C ILE A 102 17.11 -1.05 15.01
N SER A 103 18.24 -0.43 15.36
CA SER A 103 19.09 -0.84 16.48
C SER A 103 18.47 -0.41 17.80
#